data_AF-A0A1T3VS86-F1
#
_entry.id   AF-A0A1T3VS86-F1
#
_cell.length_a   1.000
_cell.length_b   1.000
_cell.length_c   1.000
_cell.angle_alpha   90.00
_cell.angle_beta   90.00
_cell.angle_gamma   90.00
#
_symmetry.space_group_name_H-M   'P 1'
#
loop_
_entity.id
_entity.type
_entity.pdbx_description
1 polymer ?
#
loop_
_entity_poly.entity_id
_entity_poly.type
_entity_poly.pdbx_seq_one_letter_code
_entity_poly.pdbx_strand_id
1 'polypeptide(L)' 'CQTLYAASADVPGDSFIGPRFGQLGPTGPSPRSPLARNTRTASRLWELSAQLTGTEFRI' A
#
# COMPACT_ATOMS: atom_id res chain seq x y z
N CYS A 1 4.60 5.17 16.40
CA CYS A 1 3.64 4.21 15.80
C CYS A 1 3.72 4.35 14.29
N GLN A 2 3.92 3.26 13.55
CA GLN A 2 4.05 3.28 12.08
C GLN A 2 2.80 3.80 11.36
N THR A 3 1.61 3.45 11.86
CA THR A 3 0.33 3.91 11.30
C THR A 3 0.14 5.42 11.48
N LEU A 4 0.51 5.97 12.65
CA LEU A 4 0.45 7.42 12.87
C LEU A 4 1.39 8.17 11.93
N TYR A 5 2.58 7.64 11.67
CA TYR A 5 3.50 8.24 10.71
C TYR A 5 2.92 8.21 9.30
N ALA A 6 2.39 7.07 8.84
CA ALA A 6 1.78 6.93 7.52
C ALA A 6 0.56 7.85 7.30
N ALA A 7 -0.19 8.15 8.36
CA ALA A 7 -1.40 8.97 8.29
C ALA A 7 -1.14 10.48 8.36
N SER A 8 0.00 10.92 8.90
CA SER A 8 0.23 12.35 9.23
C SER A 8 1.50 12.96 8.64
N ALA A 9 2.50 12.14 8.29
CA ALA A 9 3.71 12.65 7.67
C ALA A 9 3.47 12.96 6.19
N ASP A 10 4.15 13.99 5.68
CA ASP A 10 4.22 14.26 4.26
C ASP A 10 5.12 13.22 3.58
N VAL A 11 4.50 12.26 2.90
CA VAL A 11 5.18 11.16 2.22
C VAL A 11 4.62 10.98 0.81
N PRO A 12 5.41 10.51 -0.17
CA PRO A 12 4.91 10.24 -1.50
C PRO A 12 3.73 9.26 -1.50
N GLY A 13 2.79 9.44 -2.43
CA GLY A 13 1.76 8.44 -2.69
C GLY A 13 2.34 7.07 -3.01
N ASP A 14 1.60 6.00 -2.72
CA ASP A 14 2.05 4.60 -2.88
C ASP A 14 3.29 4.22 -2.02
N SER A 15 3.58 5.02 -0.99
CA SER A 15 4.57 4.69 0.04
C SER A 15 4.07 3.59 0.97
N PHE A 16 4.93 2.61 1.26
CA PHE A 16 4.68 1.57 2.25
C PHE A 16 5.52 1.83 3.51
N ILE A 17 4.86 2.15 4.62
CA ILE A 17 5.51 2.55 5.87
C ILE A 17 5.54 1.40 6.88
N GLY A 18 6.71 1.15 7.45
CA GLY A 18 6.90 0.14 8.48
C GLY A 18 8.30 0.20 9.09
N PRO A 19 8.68 -0.80 9.91
CA PRO A 19 10.06 -0.95 10.35
C PRO A 19 10.98 -1.19 9.15
N ARG A 20 12.13 -0.52 9.14
CA ARG A 20 13.09 -0.57 8.02
C ARG A 20 13.55 -1.99 7.64
N PHE A 21 13.65 -2.89 8.61
CA PHE A 21 14.16 -4.26 8.42
C PHE A 21 13.04 -5.31 8.54
N GLY A 22 11.84 -4.96 8.08
CA GLY A 22 10.66 -5.84 8.14
C GLY A 22 10.01 -5.81 9.53
N GLN A 23 10.50 -6.63 10.46
CA GLN A 23 9.92 -6.72 11.81
C GLN A 23 10.50 -5.70 12.79
N LEU A 24 11.72 -5.22 12.55
CA LEU A 24 12.47 -4.36 13.47
C LEU A 24 13.06 -3.13 12.77
N GLY A 25 13.44 -2.14 13.57
CA GLY A 25 14.11 -0.92 13.13
C GLY A 25 13.23 0.32 13.14
N PRO A 26 13.78 1.47 12.73
CA PRO A 26 13.07 2.74 12.72
C PRO A 26 11.90 2.73 11.73
N THR A 27 10.87 3.54 12.02
CA THR A 27 9.72 3.76 11.13
C THR A 27 10.15 4.59 9.91
N GLY A 28 9.73 4.15 8.72
CA GLY A 28 9.92 4.87 7.46
C GLY A 28 9.49 4.01 6.26
N PRO A 29 9.91 4.38 5.03
CA PRO A 29 9.71 3.55 3.85
C PRO A 29 10.30 2.15 4.05
N SER A 30 9.49 1.13 3.84
CA SER A 30 9.83 -0.28 4.05
C SER A 30 9.68 -1.06 2.74
N PRO A 31 10.48 -2.11 2.50
CA PRO A 31 10.36 -2.90 1.28
C PRO A 31 9.00 -3.63 1.21
N ARG A 32 8.44 -3.67 0.00
CA ARG A 32 7.36 -4.59 -0.38
C ARG A 32 7.89 -5.66 -1.33
N SER A 33 7.15 -6.75 -1.52
CA SER A 33 7.52 -7.80 -2.48
C SER A 33 7.52 -7.27 -3.93
N PRO A 34 8.25 -7.89 -4.86
CA PRO A 34 8.16 -7.53 -6.28
C PRO A 34 6.74 -7.68 -6.85
N LEU A 35 6.03 -8.73 -6.43
CA LEU A 35 4.64 -8.98 -6.85
C LEU A 35 3.69 -7.86 -6.39
N ALA A 36 3.93 -7.29 -5.21
CA ALA A 36 3.16 -6.14 -4.70
C ALA A 36 3.39 -4.83 -5.48
N ARG A 37 4.33 -4.81 -6.42
CA ARG A 37 4.54 -3.68 -7.35
C ARG A 37 3.96 -3.91 -8.74
N ASN A 38 3.34 -5.07 -8.99
CA ASN A 38 2.80 -5.40 -10.30
C ASN A 38 1.49 -4.64 -10.57
N THR A 39 1.57 -3.59 -11.39
CA THR A 39 0.44 -2.73 -11.74
C THR A 39 -0.66 -3.45 -12.54
N ARG A 40 -0.28 -4.42 -13.38
CA ARG A 40 -1.24 -5.24 -14.14
C ARG A 40 -2.07 -6.11 -13.23
N THR A 41 -1.43 -6.77 -12.26
CA THR A 41 -2.14 -7.56 -11.24
C THR A 41 -3.02 -6.67 -10.38
N ALA A 42 -2.53 -5.49 -9.97
CA ALA A 42 -3.31 -4.54 -9.19
C ALA A 42 -4.58 -4.07 -9.92
N SER A 43 -4.47 -3.75 -11.22
CA SER A 43 -5.62 -3.30 -12.02
C SER A 43 -6.68 -4.39 -12.18
N ARG A 44 -6.25 -5.63 -12.49
CA ARG A 44 -7.17 -6.78 -12.58
C ARG A 44 -7.80 -7.14 -11.25
N LEU A 45 -7.04 -7.02 -10.16
CA LEU A 45 -7.57 -7.25 -8.83
C LEU A 45 -8.64 -6.21 -8.49
N TRP A 46 -8.43 -4.95 -8.83
CA TRP A 46 -9.44 -3.90 -8.67
C TRP A 46 -10.72 -4.24 -9.42
N GLU A 47 -10.63 -4.57 -10.72
CA GLU A 47 -11.80 -4.95 -11.55
C GLU A 47 -12.58 -6.12 -10.93
N LEU A 48 -11.88 -7.16 -10.47
CA LEU A 48 -12.51 -8.31 -9.83
C LEU A 48 -13.15 -7.92 -8.49
N SER A 49 -12.47 -7.13 -7.67
CA SER A 49 -13.00 -6.67 -6.39
C SER A 49 -14.25 -5.80 -6.56
N ALA A 50 -14.26 -4.93 -7.56
CA ALA A 50 -15.42 -4.11 -7.89
C ALA A 50 -16.64 -4.98 -8.25
N GLN A 51 -16.45 -5.98 -9.11
CA GLN A 51 -17.50 -6.94 -9.48
C GLN A 51 -18.01 -7.75 -8.28
N LEU A 52 -17.10 -8.23 -7.42
CA LEU A 52 -17.47 -9.05 -6.26
C LEU A 52 -18.18 -8.26 -5.16
N THR A 53 -17.92 -6.97 -5.05
CA THR A 53 -18.48 -6.12 -3.98
C THR A 53 -19.62 -5.22 -4.46
N GLY A 54 -19.81 -5.08 -5.78
CA GLY A 54 -20.73 -4.12 -6.37
C GLY A 54 -20.33 -2.65 -6.10
N THR A 55 -19.05 -2.40 -5.79
CA THR A 55 -18.53 -1.04 -5.52
C THR A 55 -17.57 -0.60 -6.60
N GLU A 56 -17.65 0.67 -7.00
CA GLU A 56 -16.82 1.25 -8.06
C GLU A 56 -15.97 2.40 -7.53
N PHE A 57 -14.86 2.69 -8.22
CA PHE A 57 -14.03 3.83 -7.88
C PHE A 57 -14.74 5.12 -8.30
N ARG A 58 -14.98 6.01 -7.34
CA ARG A 58 -15.53 7.34 -7.60
C ARG A 58 -14.52 8.40 -7.16
N ILE A 59 -14.36 9.41 -8.01
CA ILE A 59 -13.50 10.58 -7.81
C ILE A 59 -14.39 11.76 -7.48
#